data_AF-A0A7Y0SAM9-F1
#
_entry.id   AF-A0A7Y0SAM9-F1
#
_cell.length_a   1.000
_cell.length_b   1.000
_cell.length_c   1.000
_cell.angle_alpha   90.00
_cell.angle_beta   90.00
_cell.angle_gamma   90.00
#
_symmetry.space_group_name_H-M   'P 1'
#
loop_
_entity.id
_entity.type
_entity.pdbx_description
1 polymer ?
#
loop_
_entity_poly.entity_id
_entity_poly.type
_entity_poly.pdbx_seq_one_letter_code
_entity_poly.pdbx_strand_id
1 'polypeptide(L)'
;FLSIFPILLIYGVGITNTVDSFMVNQADMASLPRPLLSGVLVFALIAIMMAGEKVMLRAFAIMVFPLVAILAFLSFYLIPNWTMPVMDVPEASAFASTMWLAVPVVIFS
;
A
#
# COMPACT_ATOMS: atom_id res chain seq x y z
N PHE A 1 8.38 -17.54 -12.92
CA PHE A 1 7.17 -17.12 -13.66
C PHE A 1 5.91 -17.34 -12.82
N LEU A 2 5.63 -18.56 -12.38
CA LEU A 2 4.48 -18.89 -11.50
C LEU A 2 4.40 -18.06 -10.21
N SER A 3 5.52 -17.60 -9.64
CA SER A 3 5.53 -16.73 -8.44
C SER A 3 5.29 -15.25 -8.75
N ILE A 4 5.61 -14.77 -9.95
CA ILE A 4 5.47 -13.35 -10.32
C ILE A 4 4.04 -13.06 -10.82
N PHE A 5 3.40 -14.04 -11.46
CA PHE A 5 2.06 -13.89 -12.00
C PHE A 5 1.00 -13.53 -10.92
N PRO A 6 0.92 -14.21 -9.77
CA PRO A 6 0.01 -13.84 -8.68
C PRO A 6 0.28 -12.42 -8.16
N ILE A 7 1.54 -12.04 -8.03
CA ILE A 7 1.96 -10.72 -7.56
C ILE A 7 1.42 -9.63 -8.49
N LEU A 8 1.62 -9.77 -9.81
CA LEU A 8 1.11 -8.81 -10.79
C LEU A 8 -0.42 -8.71 -10.78
N LEU A 9 -1.11 -9.84 -10.58
CA LEU A 9 -2.57 -9.90 -10.52
C LEU A 9 -3.10 -9.15 -9.30
N ILE A 10 -2.51 -9.37 -8.12
CA ILE A 10 -2.88 -8.68 -6.88
C ILE A 10 -2.65 -7.18 -7.01
N TYR A 11 -1.49 -6.74 -7.53
CA TYR A 11 -1.23 -5.32 -7.72
C TYR A 11 -2.14 -4.67 -8.75
N GLY A 12 -2.43 -5.34 -9.88
CA GLY A 12 -3.35 -4.81 -10.89
C GLY A 12 -4.78 -4.62 -10.36
N VAL A 13 -5.29 -5.63 -9.64
CA VAL A 13 -6.61 -5.54 -8.98
C VAL A 13 -6.59 -4.48 -7.88
N GLY A 14 -5.53 -4.43 -7.08
CA GLY A 14 -5.35 -3.45 -6.01
C GLY A 14 -5.40 -2.01 -6.52
N ILE A 15 -4.61 -1.68 -7.54
CA ILE A 15 -4.58 -0.32 -8.12
C ILE A 15 -5.94 0.06 -8.69
N THR A 16 -6.59 -0.84 -9.44
CA THR A 16 -7.92 -0.56 -10.03
C THR A 16 -8.96 -0.28 -8.94
N ASN A 17 -8.97 -1.08 -7.88
CA ASN A 17 -9.91 -0.91 -6.77
C ASN A 17 -9.64 0.37 -5.96
N THR A 18 -8.37 0.71 -5.70
CA THR A 18 -8.01 1.92 -4.96
C THR A 18 -8.39 3.17 -5.73
N VAL A 19 -8.12 3.20 -7.04
CA VAL A 19 -8.49 4.35 -7.88
C VAL A 19 -10.01 4.48 -7.97
N ASP A 20 -10.74 3.38 -8.20
CA ASP A 20 -12.20 3.39 -8.21
C ASP A 20 -12.78 3.89 -6.87
N SER A 21 -12.22 3.41 -5.75
CA SER A 21 -12.62 3.85 -4.41
C SER A 21 -12.34 5.34 -4.20
N PHE A 22 -11.20 5.86 -4.66
CA PHE A 22 -10.89 7.28 -4.60
C PHE A 22 -11.87 8.11 -5.44
N MET A 23 -12.17 7.65 -6.65
CA MET A 23 -13.12 8.31 -7.54
C MET A 23 -14.48 8.48 -6.87
N VAL A 24 -15.03 7.39 -6.32
CA VAL A 24 -16.36 7.38 -5.73
C VAL A 24 -16.41 8.10 -4.38
N ASN A 25 -15.40 7.91 -3.51
CA ASN A 25 -15.50 8.35 -2.11
C ASN A 25 -14.75 9.66 -1.81
N GLN A 26 -13.79 10.06 -2.64
CA GLN A 26 -12.98 11.27 -2.41
C GLN A 26 -13.16 12.32 -3.52
N ALA A 27 -13.29 11.90 -4.77
CA ALA A 27 -13.45 12.81 -5.92
C ALA A 27 -14.91 13.07 -6.31
N ASP A 28 -15.88 12.40 -5.66
CA ASP A 28 -17.31 12.47 -5.96
C ASP A 28 -17.63 12.19 -7.45
N MET A 29 -16.86 11.29 -8.06
CA MET A 29 -17.00 10.85 -9.44
C MET A 29 -17.75 9.52 -9.51
N ALA A 30 -18.52 9.31 -10.56
CA ALA A 30 -19.13 8.01 -10.82
C ALA A 30 -18.05 6.95 -11.15
N SER A 31 -18.28 5.71 -10.72
CA SER A 31 -17.42 4.57 -11.05
C SER A 31 -17.44 4.29 -12.56
N LEU A 32 -16.26 4.02 -13.13
CA LEU A 32 -16.13 3.63 -14.54
C LEU A 32 -16.19 2.10 -14.70
N PRO A 33 -16.56 1.59 -15.90
CA PRO A 33 -16.46 0.17 -16.20
C PRO A 33 -15.04 -0.36 -15.94
N ARG A 34 -14.92 -1.41 -15.12
CA ARG A 34 -13.63 -1.95 -14.66
C ARG A 34 -12.62 -2.24 -15.78
N PRO A 35 -12.99 -2.82 -16.95
CA PRO A 35 -12.03 -3.07 -18.03
C PRO A 35 -11.46 -1.77 -18.64
N LEU A 36 -12.27 -0.71 -18.68
CA LEU A 36 -11.82 0.59 -19.17
C LEU A 36 -10.88 1.25 -18.16
N LEU A 37 -11.26 1.25 -16.88
CA LEU A 37 -10.45 1.82 -15.81
C LEU A 37 -9.09 1.12 -15.71
N SER A 38 -9.06 -0.21 -15.65
CA SER A 38 -7.81 -0.96 -15.58
C SER A 38 -6.96 -0.81 -16.84
N GLY A 39 -7.58 -0.75 -18.02
CA GLY A 39 -6.88 -0.51 -19.28
C GLY A 39 -6.17 0.85 -19.30
N VAL A 40 -6.86 1.92 -18.89
CA VAL A 40 -6.27 3.26 -18.79
C VAL A 40 -5.15 3.30 -17.76
N LEU A 41 -5.34 2.68 -16.59
CA LEU A 41 -4.33 2.64 -15.53
C LEU A 41 -3.07 1.89 -15.96
N VAL A 42 -3.20 0.72 -16.57
CA VAL A 42 -2.05 -0.05 -17.08
C VAL A 42 -1.32 0.74 -18.16
N PHE A 43 -2.05 1.35 -19.09
CA PHE A 43 -1.44 2.18 -20.13
C PHE A 43 -0.67 3.37 -19.54
N ALA A 44 -1.24 4.05 -18.53
CA ALA A 44 -0.57 5.14 -17.82
C ALA A 44 0.72 4.68 -17.13
N LEU A 45 0.69 3.53 -16.45
CA LEU A 45 1.87 2.95 -15.80
C LEU A 45 2.96 2.61 -16.81
N ILE A 46 2.60 1.99 -17.94
CA ILE A 46 3.55 1.70 -19.03
C ILE A 46 4.13 2.98 -19.61
N ALA A 47 3.31 4.01 -19.84
CA ALA A 47 3.77 5.29 -20.36
C ALA A 47 4.79 5.96 -19.43
N ILE A 48 4.57 5.91 -18.10
CA ILE A 48 5.53 6.42 -17.10
C ILE A 48 6.84 5.64 -17.16
N MET A 49 6.79 4.31 -17.27
CA MET A 49 7.99 3.48 -17.39
C MET A 49 8.79 3.78 -18.66
N MET A 50 8.10 4.00 -19.78
CA MET A 50 8.73 4.33 -21.07
C MET A 50 9.31 5.74 -21.12
N ALA A 51 8.83 6.66 -20.28
CA ALA A 51 9.31 8.04 -20.22
C ALA A 51 10.74 8.18 -19.63
N GLY A 52 11.33 7.07 -19.18
CA GLY A 52 12.72 6.99 -18.72
C GLY A 52 12.89 7.24 -17.21
N GLU A 53 14.10 6.99 -16.72
CA GLU A 53 14.44 6.95 -15.30
C GLU A 53 14.08 8.25 -14.56
N LYS A 54 14.40 9.42 -15.14
CA LYS A 54 14.14 10.71 -14.49
C LYS A 54 12.65 10.94 -14.21
N VAL A 55 11.78 10.54 -15.13
CA VAL A 55 10.32 10.70 -14.98
C VAL A 55 9.80 9.71 -13.95
N MET A 56 10.25 8.45 -14.03
CA MET A 56 9.93 7.42 -13.04
C MET A 56 10.31 7.86 -11.62
N LEU A 57 11.56 8.29 -11.41
CA LEU A 57 12.05 8.76 -10.11
C LEU A 57 11.24 9.96 -9.60
N ARG A 58 10.87 10.88 -10.50
CA ARG A 58 10.04 12.04 -10.14
C ARG A 58 8.62 11.63 -9.73
N ALA A 59 8.01 10.68 -10.43
CA ALA A 59 6.69 10.15 -10.08
C ALA A 59 6.71 9.49 -8.70
N PHE A 60 7.71 8.66 -8.42
CA PHE A 60 7.90 8.08 -7.09
C PHE A 60 8.11 9.15 -6.01
N ALA A 61 8.98 10.13 -6.27
CA ALA A 61 9.24 11.22 -5.35
C ALA A 61 7.95 11.99 -4.99
N ILE A 62 7.11 12.33 -5.99
CA ILE A 62 5.85 13.03 -5.78
C ILE A 62 4.89 12.23 -4.89
N MET A 63 4.93 10.89 -4.93
CA MET A 63 4.09 10.06 -4.07
C MET A 63 4.69 9.86 -2.67
N VAL A 64 6.00 9.60 -2.59
CA VAL A 64 6.67 9.22 -1.33
C VAL A 64 6.89 10.41 -0.42
N PHE A 65 7.34 11.56 -0.93
CA PHE A 65 7.67 12.70 -0.07
C PHE A 65 6.47 13.27 0.71
N PRO A 66 5.26 13.43 0.11
CA PRO A 66 4.08 13.84 0.87
C PRO A 66 3.67 12.83 1.93
N LEU A 67 3.78 11.52 1.62
CA LEU A 67 3.51 10.47 2.60
C LEU A 67 4.46 10.57 3.79
N VAL A 68 5.77 10.71 3.53
CA VAL A 68 6.78 10.89 4.58
C VAL A 68 6.48 12.14 5.42
N ALA A 69 6.08 13.24 4.79
CA ALA A 69 5.72 14.46 5.50
C ALA A 69 4.49 14.27 6.42
N ILE A 70 3.44 13.61 5.94
CA ILE A 70 2.24 13.31 6.74
C ILE A 70 2.60 12.37 7.90
N LEU A 71 3.39 11.33 7.66
CA LEU A 71 3.83 10.40 8.69
C LEU A 71 4.70 11.10 9.74
N ALA A 72 5.60 11.99 9.33
CA ALA A 72 6.40 12.79 10.26
C ALA A 72 5.51 13.71 11.12
N PHE A 73 4.53 14.37 10.50
CA PHE A 73 3.56 15.20 11.23
C PHE A 73 2.73 14.37 12.23
N LEU A 74 2.20 13.23 11.80
CA LEU A 74 1.47 12.29 12.66
C LEU A 74 2.34 11.78 13.81
N SER A 75 3.60 11.48 13.55
CA SER A 75 4.56 11.04 14.57
C SER A 75 4.70 12.09 15.68
N PHE A 76 4.88 13.38 15.31
CA PHE A 76 4.94 14.46 16.28
C PHE A 76 3.61 14.70 17.00
N TYR A 77 2.49 14.65 16.27
CA TYR A 77 1.15 14.79 16.84
C TYR A 77 0.84 13.70 17.87
N LEU A 78 1.37 12.49 17.69
CA LEU A 78 1.12 11.36 18.57
C LEU A 78 2.04 11.29 19.79
N ILE A 79 3.04 12.17 19.95
CA ILE A 79 3.93 12.21 21.14
C ILE A 79 3.17 12.13 22.47
N PRO A 80 2.04 12.87 22.69
CA PRO A 80 1.30 12.79 23.94
C PRO A 80 0.63 11.43 24.19
N ASN A 81 0.38 10.67 23.13
CA ASN A 81 -0.24 9.34 23.17
C ASN A 81 0.80 8.22 23.16
N TRP A 82 2.09 8.54 23.23
CA TRP A 82 3.12 7.51 23.32
C TRP A 82 3.00 6.81 24.67
N THR A 83 2.55 5.55 24.64
CA THR A 83 2.53 4.69 25.81
C THR A 83 3.94 4.17 26.07
N MET A 84 4.39 4.23 27.32
CA MET A 84 5.59 3.51 27.74
C MET A 84 5.44 2.02 27.40
N PRO A 85 6.47 1.35 26.85
CA PRO A 85 6.43 -0.08 26.61
C PRO A 85 6.07 -0.80 27.91
N VAL A 86 5.11 -1.71 27.86
CA VAL A 86 4.88 -2.65 28.96
C VAL A 86 6.14 -3.51 29.06
N MET A 87 6.87 -3.36 30.16
CA MET A 87 8.12 -4.08 30.42
C MET A 87 7.88 -5.52 30.90
N ASP A 88 6.63 -5.97 30.97
CA ASP A 88 6.30 -7.35 31.29
C ASP A 88 6.67 -8.24 30.11
N VAL A 89 7.60 -9.17 30.37
CA VAL A 89 8.03 -10.16 29.40
C VAL A 89 6.83 -11.09 29.13
N PRO A 90 6.35 -11.22 27.88
CA PRO A 90 5.22 -12.07 27.58
C PRO A 90 5.55 -13.53 27.92
N GLU A 91 4.56 -14.24 28.47
CA GLU A 91 4.68 -15.66 28.76
C GLU A 91 5.08 -16.42 27.47
N ALA A 92 6.15 -17.22 27.54
CA ALA A 92 6.77 -17.83 26.36
C ALA A 92 5.79 -18.68 25.52
N SER A 93 4.79 -19.28 26.18
CA SER A 93 3.71 -20.07 25.54
C SER A 93 2.77 -19.20 24.69
N ALA A 94 2.38 -18.03 25.20
CA ALA A 94 1.52 -17.08 24.50
C ALA A 94 2.26 -16.44 23.32
N PHE A 95 3.54 -16.13 23.49
CA PHE A 95 4.39 -15.62 22.42
C PHE A 95 4.54 -16.64 21.28
N ALA A 96 4.85 -17.90 21.61
CA ALA A 96 4.96 -18.98 20.63
C ALA A 96 3.66 -19.20 19.84
N SER A 97 2.51 -19.15 20.52
CA SER A 97 1.19 -19.28 19.89
C SER A 97 0.89 -18.12 18.93
N THR A 98 1.23 -16.90 19.33
CA THR A 98 1.06 -15.70 18.49
C THR A 98 1.96 -15.76 17.26
N MET A 99 3.22 -16.15 17.42
CA MET A 99 4.14 -16.35 16.30
C MET A 99 3.63 -17.42 15.34
N TRP A 100 3.12 -18.54 15.85
CA TRP A 100 2.56 -19.61 15.02
C TRP A 100 1.35 -19.14 14.18
N LEU A 101 0.47 -18.32 14.77
CA LEU A 101 -0.70 -17.77 14.07
C LEU A 101 -0.34 -16.65 13.08
N ALA A 102 0.76 -15.93 13.29
CA ALA A 102 1.21 -14.88 12.38
C ALA A 102 1.87 -15.42 11.10
N VAL A 103 2.50 -16.60 11.16
CA VAL A 103 3.22 -17.21 10.02
C VAL A 103 2.32 -17.38 8.77
N PRO A 104 1.10 -17.94 8.86
CA PRO A 104 0.20 -18.02 7.70
C PRO A 104 -0.12 -16.64 7.13
N VAL A 105 -0.41 -15.67 7.99
CA VAL A 105 -0.79 -14.32 7.55
C VAL A 105 0.35 -13.68 6.79
N VAL A 106 1.59 -13.76 7.29
CA VAL A 106 2.78 -13.18 6.63
C VAL A 106 3.15 -13.91 5.33
N ILE A 107 2.94 -15.23 5.26
CA ILE A 107 3.22 -16.02 4.05
C ILE A 107 2.18 -15.73 2.95
N PHE A 108 0.94 -15.40 3.33
CA PHE A 108 -0.17 -15.20 2.40
C PHE A 108 -0.56 -13.72 2.17
N SER A 109 0.09 -12.76 2.84
CA SER A 109 -0.02 -11.31 2.60
C SER A 109 1.06 -10.81 1.64
#